data_AF-A0AAV7JVK9-F1
#
_entry.id   AF-A0AAV7JVK9-F1
#
_cell.length_a   1.000
_cell.length_b   1.000
_cell.length_c   1.000
_cell.angle_alpha   90.00
_cell.angle_beta   90.00
_cell.angle_gamma   90.00
#
_symmetry.space_group_name_H-M   'P 1'
#
loop_
_entity.id
_entity.type
_entity.pdbx_description
1 polymer ?
#
loop_
_entity_poly.entity_id
_entity_poly.type
_entity_poly.pdbx_seq_one_letter_code
_entity_poly.pdbx_strand_id
1 'polypeptide(L)'
;MRSEGFTLGSDQEVRVDIVRLMLDDKMAGILSEAGGASCQLCKATHKELSDRELIIQGFLSTGTLLMQFNFSAKKKTVIYFLTSFKPTWFTLLIYHLSCGKCTWSPTSLAIKNSMIFVRNLIEKKTRMRIDQPNASGGTSSTGTVARRAFSCDSKYIECVLVLAHSEEILIEFNLVRAPKSFSEEGSEVCNKLLRKYGENLASKSSFEDNAIDIFVRLASESDPVLNQFRSSLVCERLDRDKKERDLLVQVIKQRVDVFEEEQREFTVSNLDDINTIHIT
;
A
#
# COMPACT_ATOMS: atom_id res chain seq x y z
N MET A 1 5.14 14.74 21.59
CA MET A 1 4.72 14.35 22.96
C MET A 1 5.66 13.27 23.48
N ARG A 2 6.10 13.35 24.74
CA ARG A 2 6.76 12.22 25.43
C ARG A 2 5.61 11.31 25.92
N SER A 3 5.51 10.09 25.41
CA SER A 3 4.74 9.05 26.10
C SER A 3 5.64 8.55 27.23
N GLU A 4 5.23 8.74 28.46
CA GLU A 4 5.84 8.09 29.61
C GLU A 4 5.82 6.57 29.34
N GLY A 5 6.96 5.90 29.52
CA GLY A 5 7.07 4.48 29.26
C GLY A 5 6.11 3.70 30.15
N PHE A 6 5.43 2.71 29.58
CA PHE A 6 4.61 1.79 30.36
C PHE A 6 5.53 0.73 30.98
N THR A 7 5.69 0.73 32.30
CA THR A 7 6.30 -0.38 33.03
C THR A 7 5.23 -1.44 33.30
N LEU A 8 5.30 -2.55 32.56
CA LEU A 8 4.63 -3.78 32.98
C LEU A 8 5.34 -4.28 34.24
N GLY A 9 4.64 -4.90 35.20
CA GLY A 9 5.16 -5.27 36.54
C GLY A 9 6.29 -6.30 36.61
N SER A 10 7.07 -6.45 35.54
CA SER A 10 8.35 -7.14 35.47
C SER A 10 9.40 -6.10 35.05
N ASP A 11 10.65 -6.18 35.51
CA ASP A 11 11.75 -5.26 35.17
C ASP A 11 12.16 -5.23 33.66
N GLN A 12 11.26 -5.65 32.77
CA GLN A 12 11.43 -5.61 31.33
C GLN A 12 10.95 -4.26 30.79
N GLU A 13 11.89 -3.48 30.28
CA GLU A 13 11.59 -2.30 29.48
C GLU A 13 11.08 -2.74 28.09
N VAL A 14 9.84 -2.35 27.77
CA VAL A 14 9.28 -2.57 26.43
C VAL A 14 9.53 -1.33 25.58
N ARG A 15 10.28 -1.52 24.49
CA ARG A 15 10.46 -0.49 23.47
C ARG A 15 9.32 -0.55 22.45
N VAL A 16 8.68 0.59 22.23
CA VAL A 16 7.62 0.74 21.22
C VAL A 16 8.10 1.64 20.09
N ASP A 17 8.23 1.08 18.89
CA ASP A 17 8.49 1.85 17.67
C ASP A 17 7.17 1.99 16.87
N ILE A 18 6.75 3.23 16.60
CA ILE A 18 5.51 3.52 15.88
C ILE A 18 5.85 3.83 14.42
N VAL A 19 5.25 3.07 13.50
CA VAL A 19 5.40 3.28 12.06
C VAL A 19 4.06 3.71 11.47
N ARG A 20 4.07 4.79 10.68
CA ARG A 20 2.86 5.33 10.05
C ARG A 20 2.75 4.82 8.62
N LEU A 21 2.15 3.65 8.45
CA LEU A 21 2.00 2.99 7.14
C LEU A 21 0.56 2.96 6.62
N MET A 22 -0.41 3.15 7.51
CA MET A 22 -1.84 3.08 7.20
C MET A 22 -2.39 4.45 6.78
N LEU A 23 -1.77 5.06 5.78
CA LEU A 23 -2.18 6.36 5.24
C LEU A 23 -2.49 6.22 3.75
N ASP A 24 -3.58 6.84 3.30
CA ASP A 24 -3.92 6.87 1.89
C ASP A 24 -2.94 7.75 1.09
N ASP A 25 -2.89 7.55 -0.24
CA ASP A 25 -2.03 8.36 -1.12
C ASP A 25 -2.27 9.87 -0.95
N LYS A 26 -3.47 10.30 -0.57
CA LYS A 26 -3.80 11.72 -0.51
C LYS A 26 -3.21 12.36 0.73
N MET A 27 -3.42 11.75 1.89
CA MET A 27 -2.83 12.11 3.17
C MET A 27 -1.32 12.04 3.08
N ALA A 28 -0.80 11.02 2.40
CA ALA A 28 0.61 10.88 2.13
C ALA A 28 1.17 12.04 1.29
N GLY A 29 0.43 12.47 0.27
CA GLY A 29 0.80 13.62 -0.56
C GLY A 29 0.82 14.91 0.25
N ILE A 30 -0.21 15.12 1.07
CA ILE A 30 -0.31 16.27 1.98
C ILE A 30 0.88 16.30 2.95
N LEU A 31 1.20 15.17 3.59
CA LEU A 31 2.27 15.09 4.59
C LEU A 31 3.68 15.19 3.99
N SER A 32 3.86 14.72 2.76
CA SER A 32 5.15 14.79 2.06
C SER A 32 5.32 16.08 1.27
N GLU A 33 4.33 16.98 1.29
CA GLU A 33 4.24 18.18 0.46
C GLU A 33 4.37 17.89 -1.04
N ALA A 34 4.20 16.63 -1.45
CA ALA A 34 4.14 16.27 -2.85
C ALA A 34 2.79 16.73 -3.41
N GLY A 35 2.82 17.53 -4.47
CA GLY A 35 1.62 17.81 -5.24
C GLY A 35 0.99 16.49 -5.72
N GLY A 36 -0.35 16.45 -5.84
CA GLY A 36 -1.09 15.20 -6.12
C GLY A 36 -0.80 14.51 -7.46
N ALA A 37 0.17 15.00 -8.24
CA ALA A 37 0.58 14.46 -9.54
C ALA A 37 2.05 13.99 -9.58
N SER A 38 2.78 14.02 -8.47
CA SER A 38 4.14 13.47 -8.34
C SER A 38 4.20 12.29 -7.37
N CYS A 39 5.16 11.40 -7.59
CA CYS A 39 5.47 10.30 -6.68
C CYS A 39 5.98 10.88 -5.35
N GLN A 40 5.51 10.34 -4.23
CA GLN A 40 5.91 10.84 -2.91
C GLN A 40 7.30 10.38 -2.49
N LEU A 41 7.74 9.24 -3.04
CA LEU A 41 9.01 8.58 -2.68
C LEU A 41 10.20 9.09 -3.49
N CYS A 42 9.99 9.42 -4.77
CA CYS A 42 11.06 9.88 -5.66
C CYS A 42 10.81 11.27 -6.25
N LYS A 43 9.66 11.90 -5.94
CA LYS A 43 9.22 13.21 -6.46
C LYS A 43 9.05 13.31 -7.98
N ALA A 44 9.29 12.23 -8.72
CA ALA A 44 9.06 12.17 -10.15
C ALA A 44 7.59 12.46 -10.52
N THR A 45 7.39 13.33 -11.48
CA THR A 45 6.08 13.63 -12.10
C THR A 45 5.67 12.53 -13.06
N HIS A 46 4.39 12.47 -13.45
CA HIS A 46 3.90 11.50 -14.44
C HIS A 46 4.68 11.48 -15.77
N LYS A 47 5.32 12.59 -16.15
CA LYS A 47 6.14 12.68 -17.38
C LYS A 47 7.50 12.02 -17.21
N GLU A 48 8.00 12.01 -15.98
CA GLU A 48 9.31 11.47 -15.62
C GLU A 48 9.22 9.99 -15.22
N LEU A 49 8.02 9.45 -14.99
CA LEU A 49 7.82 8.04 -14.63
C LEU A 49 8.26 7.03 -15.71
N SER A 50 8.59 7.49 -16.92
CA SER A 50 9.21 6.64 -17.95
C SER A 50 10.74 6.57 -17.84
N ASP A 51 11.36 7.49 -17.09
CA ASP A 51 12.81 7.56 -16.91
C ASP A 51 13.21 6.80 -15.64
N ARG A 52 13.71 5.57 -15.82
CA ARG A 52 14.12 4.71 -14.72
C ARG A 52 15.22 5.33 -13.87
N GLU A 53 16.19 6.00 -14.49
CA GLU A 53 17.36 6.53 -13.80
C GLU A 53 16.95 7.70 -12.89
N LEU A 54 16.10 8.59 -13.42
CA LEU A 54 15.53 9.69 -12.64
C LEU A 54 14.71 9.19 -11.44
N ILE A 55 13.95 8.10 -11.61
CA ILE A 55 13.19 7.49 -10.51
C ILE A 55 14.11 6.93 -9.42
N ILE A 56 15.16 6.20 -9.81
CA ILE A 56 16.14 5.63 -8.87
C ILE A 56 16.88 6.75 -8.13
N GLN A 57 17.41 7.73 -8.85
CA GLN A 57 18.10 8.88 -8.26
C GLN A 57 17.18 9.72 -7.37
N GLY A 58 15.93 9.91 -7.79
CA GLY A 58 14.90 10.57 -7.00
C GLY A 58 14.64 9.82 -5.69
N PHE A 59 14.55 8.49 -5.74
CA PHE A 59 14.39 7.65 -4.55
C PHE A 59 15.60 7.72 -3.63
N LEU A 60 16.82 7.63 -4.17
CA LEU A 60 18.05 7.73 -3.36
C LEU A 60 18.23 9.11 -2.73
N SER A 61 17.79 10.18 -3.39
CA SER A 61 17.89 11.54 -2.85
C SER A 61 16.78 11.89 -1.85
N THR A 62 15.54 11.43 -2.07
CA THR A 62 14.38 11.82 -1.25
C THR A 62 13.84 10.70 -0.36
N GLY A 63 13.85 9.45 -0.83
CA GLY A 63 13.54 8.26 -0.05
C GLY A 63 14.50 8.10 1.12
N THR A 64 15.80 8.30 0.90
CA THR A 64 16.79 8.27 1.98
C THR A 64 16.54 9.36 3.03
N LEU A 65 16.04 10.55 2.67
CA LEU A 65 15.72 11.63 3.62
C LEU A 65 14.44 11.34 4.42
N LEU A 66 13.39 10.82 3.77
CA LEU A 66 12.17 10.30 4.42
C LEU A 66 12.49 9.15 5.39
N MET A 67 13.55 8.37 5.10
CA MET A 67 14.06 7.29 5.94
C MET A 67 15.05 7.76 7.03
N GLN A 68 15.88 8.77 6.74
CA GLN A 68 16.95 9.26 7.62
C GLN A 68 16.51 10.31 8.63
N PHE A 69 15.30 10.87 8.53
CA PHE A 69 14.75 11.76 9.55
C PHE A 69 14.61 11.13 10.96
N ASN A 70 15.15 9.91 11.20
CA ASN A 70 15.11 9.21 12.49
C ASN A 70 16.36 8.39 12.87
N PHE A 71 17.54 8.69 12.34
CA PHE A 71 18.80 8.11 12.86
C PHE A 71 19.54 9.01 13.87
N SER A 72 18.86 10.02 14.45
CA SER A 72 19.34 10.67 15.67
C SER A 72 18.81 9.95 16.90
N ALA A 73 19.71 9.62 17.83
CA ALA A 73 19.57 8.63 18.91
C ALA A 73 18.46 8.88 19.97
N LYS A 74 17.46 9.75 19.74
CA LYS A 74 16.47 10.11 20.79
C LYS A 74 15.00 10.22 20.39
N LYS A 75 14.57 9.84 19.19
CA LYS A 75 13.16 9.51 18.85
C LYS A 75 13.08 9.04 17.41
N LYS A 76 12.30 7.99 17.15
CA LYS A 76 12.11 7.41 15.83
C LYS A 76 10.63 7.38 15.48
N THR A 77 10.22 8.06 14.42
CA THR A 77 8.91 7.94 13.78
C THR A 77 9.10 7.92 12.28
N VAL A 78 9.27 6.72 11.70
CA VAL A 78 9.45 6.58 10.26
C VAL A 78 8.08 6.55 9.58
N ILE A 79 7.92 7.37 8.54
CA ILE A 79 6.67 7.52 7.78
C ILE A 79 6.93 6.92 6.42
N TYR A 80 6.10 5.96 6.00
CA TYR A 80 6.14 5.47 4.63
C TYR A 80 4.73 5.22 4.12
N PHE A 81 4.64 5.14 2.80
CA PHE A 81 3.37 5.02 2.09
C PHE A 81 3.40 3.77 1.24
N LEU A 82 2.71 2.73 1.73
CA LEU A 82 2.43 1.53 0.95
C LEU A 82 0.98 1.62 0.50
N THR A 83 0.77 2.11 -0.72
CA THR A 83 -0.59 2.20 -1.24
C THR A 83 -0.94 0.95 -2.01
N SER A 84 -2.03 0.31 -1.56
CA SER A 84 -2.57 -0.87 -2.20
C SER A 84 -2.97 -0.55 -3.64
N PHE A 85 -2.64 -1.44 -4.57
CA PHE A 85 -3.00 -1.38 -5.98
C PHE A 85 -4.46 -0.95 -6.15
N LYS A 86 -4.67 0.27 -6.67
CA LYS A 86 -6.02 0.76 -6.93
C LYS A 86 -6.51 0.16 -8.24
N PRO A 87 -7.61 -0.62 -8.26
CA PRO A 87 -8.15 -1.22 -9.48
C PRO A 87 -8.52 -0.20 -10.56
N THR A 88 -8.64 1.08 -10.20
CA THR A 88 -8.84 2.18 -11.15
C THR A 88 -7.73 2.30 -12.20
N TRP A 89 -6.45 2.06 -11.84
CA TRP A 89 -5.35 2.12 -12.81
C TRP A 89 -5.48 1.06 -13.90
N PHE A 90 -5.86 -0.15 -13.50
CA PHE A 90 -6.10 -1.25 -14.43
C PHE A 90 -7.21 -0.93 -15.42
N THR A 91 -8.35 -0.43 -14.93
CA THR A 91 -9.46 -0.05 -15.80
C THR A 91 -9.08 1.08 -16.76
N LEU A 92 -8.29 2.06 -16.30
CA LEU A 92 -7.78 3.14 -17.15
C LEU A 92 -6.88 2.60 -18.26
N LEU A 93 -5.97 1.67 -17.97
CA LEU A 93 -5.12 1.04 -18.98
C LEU A 93 -5.94 0.34 -20.07
N ILE A 94 -6.98 -0.42 -19.70
CA ILE A 94 -7.87 -1.06 -20.68
C ILE A 94 -8.59 -0.01 -21.54
N TYR A 95 -9.03 1.11 -20.96
CA TYR A 95 -9.65 2.19 -21.71
C TYR A 95 -8.68 2.78 -22.74
N HIS A 96 -7.42 3.01 -22.35
CA HIS A 96 -6.37 3.47 -23.27
C HIS A 96 -6.10 2.48 -24.41
N LEU A 97 -5.93 1.21 -24.09
CA LEU A 97 -5.68 0.16 -25.09
C LEU A 97 -6.85 0.03 -26.07
N SER A 98 -8.09 0.09 -25.57
CA SER A 98 -9.28 -0.05 -26.41
C SER A 98 -9.54 1.17 -27.32
N CYS A 99 -9.06 2.37 -26.96
CA CYS A 99 -9.17 3.55 -27.80
C CYS A 99 -7.92 3.86 -28.64
N GLY A 100 -6.81 3.13 -28.42
CA GLY A 100 -5.55 3.32 -29.14
C GLY A 100 -4.87 4.67 -28.87
N LYS A 101 -5.17 5.32 -27.73
CA LYS A 101 -4.60 6.64 -27.38
C LYS A 101 -3.92 6.59 -26.03
N CYS A 102 -2.71 7.15 -25.95
CA CYS A 102 -1.97 7.28 -24.69
C CYS A 102 -2.40 8.50 -23.86
N THR A 103 -3.06 9.50 -24.47
CA THR A 103 -3.46 10.74 -23.80
C THR A 103 -4.93 10.76 -23.45
N TRP A 104 -5.23 11.27 -22.25
CA TRP A 104 -6.58 11.35 -21.72
C TRP A 104 -7.11 12.77 -21.88
N SER A 105 -8.21 12.92 -22.61
CA SER A 105 -9.04 14.12 -22.50
C SER A 105 -10.41 13.68 -22.03
N PRO A 106 -10.89 14.13 -20.84
CA PRO A 106 -12.21 13.79 -20.32
C PRO A 106 -13.35 14.19 -21.25
N THR A 107 -13.10 15.10 -22.20
CA THR A 107 -14.07 15.53 -23.20
C THR A 107 -14.05 14.65 -24.46
N SER A 108 -13.09 13.73 -24.60
CA SER A 108 -12.99 12.86 -25.76
C SER A 108 -14.16 11.87 -25.80
N LEU A 109 -15.03 12.03 -26.79
CA LEU A 109 -16.14 11.12 -27.04
C LEU A 109 -15.66 9.67 -27.26
N ALA A 110 -14.51 9.50 -27.93
CA ALA A 110 -13.92 8.18 -28.15
C ALA A 110 -13.58 7.45 -26.85
N ILE A 111 -13.03 8.17 -25.86
CA ILE A 111 -12.70 7.61 -24.55
C ILE A 111 -14.00 7.27 -23.80
N LYS A 112 -14.99 8.17 -23.79
CA LYS A 112 -16.29 7.90 -23.15
C LYS A 112 -16.96 6.65 -23.73
N ASN A 113 -16.94 6.49 -25.06
CA ASN A 113 -17.50 5.32 -25.73
C ASN A 113 -16.72 4.04 -25.39
N SER A 114 -15.39 4.11 -25.35
CA SER A 114 -14.53 3.00 -24.91
C SER A 114 -14.82 2.60 -23.46
N MET A 115 -14.95 3.57 -22.55
CA MET A 115 -15.30 3.31 -21.15
C MET A 115 -16.64 2.60 -21.03
N ILE A 116 -17.68 3.08 -21.73
CA ILE A 116 -19.01 2.45 -21.74
C ILE A 116 -18.93 1.03 -22.29
N PHE A 117 -18.23 0.83 -23.41
CA PHE A 117 -18.04 -0.48 -24.03
C PHE A 117 -17.37 -1.48 -23.07
N VAL A 118 -16.23 -1.10 -22.49
CA VAL A 118 -15.46 -1.97 -21.58
C VAL A 118 -16.25 -2.26 -20.30
N ARG A 119 -16.94 -1.25 -19.73
CA ARG A 119 -17.82 -1.45 -18.56
C ARG A 119 -18.93 -2.45 -18.85
N ASN A 120 -19.64 -2.29 -19.97
CA ASN A 120 -20.72 -3.20 -20.37
C ASN A 120 -20.20 -4.62 -20.64
N LEU A 121 -19.02 -4.74 -21.25
CA LEU A 121 -18.39 -6.03 -21.52
C LEU A 121 -18.03 -6.75 -20.22
N ILE A 122 -17.40 -6.05 -19.27
CA ILE A 122 -17.02 -6.60 -17.96
C ILE A 122 -18.28 -6.94 -17.16
N GLU A 123 -19.28 -6.06 -17.11
CA GLU A 123 -20.54 -6.33 -16.42
C GLU A 123 -21.27 -7.54 -17.01
N LYS A 124 -21.34 -7.65 -18.34
CA LYS A 124 -21.96 -8.80 -19.02
C LYS A 124 -21.24 -10.11 -18.70
N LYS A 125 -19.90 -10.11 -18.67
CA LYS A 125 -19.09 -11.33 -18.50
C LYS A 125 -18.95 -11.76 -17.04
N THR A 126 -18.78 -10.79 -16.14
CA THR A 126 -18.43 -11.05 -14.74
C THR A 126 -19.57 -10.76 -13.78
N ARG A 127 -20.67 -10.13 -14.26
CA ARG A 127 -21.76 -9.59 -13.45
C ARG A 127 -21.28 -8.57 -12.41
N MET A 128 -20.16 -7.89 -12.69
CA MET A 128 -19.59 -6.86 -11.84
C MET A 128 -19.74 -5.48 -12.47
N ARG A 129 -20.19 -4.52 -11.66
CA ARG A 129 -20.16 -3.09 -12.01
C ARG A 129 -18.80 -2.54 -11.64
N ILE A 130 -18.17 -1.86 -12.60
CA ILE A 130 -16.87 -1.21 -12.43
C ILE A 130 -16.98 0.26 -12.80
N ASP A 131 -16.18 1.11 -12.14
CA ASP A 131 -15.99 2.52 -12.48
C ASP A 131 -17.29 3.38 -12.59
N GLN A 132 -18.40 2.92 -11.99
CA GLN A 132 -19.62 3.71 -11.83
C GLN A 132 -19.49 4.62 -10.59
N PRO A 133 -19.92 5.89 -10.65
CA PRO A 133 -19.88 6.77 -9.50
C PRO A 133 -20.86 6.28 -8.41
N ASN A 134 -20.42 6.33 -7.16
CA ASN A 134 -21.27 6.04 -6.01
C ASN A 134 -21.85 7.35 -5.45
N ALA A 135 -23.05 7.29 -4.85
CA ALA A 135 -23.71 8.45 -4.26
C ALA A 135 -22.88 9.11 -3.13
N SER A 136 -22.08 8.33 -2.41
CA SER A 136 -21.17 8.79 -1.35
C SER A 136 -19.83 9.32 -1.86
N GLY A 137 -19.66 9.51 -3.17
CA GLY A 137 -18.37 9.76 -3.79
C GLY A 137 -17.57 8.49 -4.05
N GLY A 138 -16.59 8.60 -4.96
CA GLY A 138 -15.77 7.47 -5.43
C GLY A 138 -16.44 6.63 -6.52
N THR A 139 -15.89 5.44 -6.78
CA THR A 139 -16.37 4.54 -7.83
C THR A 139 -16.68 3.14 -7.30
N SER A 140 -17.47 2.37 -8.07
CA SER A 140 -17.77 0.96 -7.80
C SER A 140 -16.53 0.03 -7.84
N SER A 141 -15.36 0.55 -8.21
CA SER A 141 -14.09 -0.18 -8.26
C SER A 141 -13.51 -0.43 -6.86
N THR A 142 -14.17 -1.31 -6.10
CA THR A 142 -13.78 -1.71 -4.74
C THR A 142 -12.73 -2.81 -4.74
N GLY A 143 -12.09 -3.07 -3.58
CA GLY A 143 -11.18 -4.20 -3.42
C GLY A 143 -11.81 -5.57 -3.72
N THR A 144 -13.14 -5.71 -3.54
CA THR A 144 -13.85 -6.95 -3.92
C THR A 144 -13.95 -7.13 -5.43
N VAL A 145 -14.18 -6.04 -6.17
CA VAL A 145 -14.16 -6.05 -7.65
C VAL A 145 -12.77 -6.40 -8.14
N ALA A 146 -11.73 -5.79 -7.56
CA ALA A 146 -10.33 -6.11 -7.89
C ALA A 146 -10.04 -7.61 -7.67
N ARG A 147 -10.33 -8.13 -6.47
CA ARG A 147 -10.12 -9.54 -6.14
C ARG A 147 -10.82 -10.47 -7.13
N ARG A 148 -12.10 -10.22 -7.43
CA ARG A 148 -12.85 -11.04 -8.39
C ARG A 148 -12.28 -10.96 -9.80
N ALA A 149 -11.82 -9.78 -10.24
CA ALA A 149 -11.19 -9.62 -11.55
C ALA A 149 -9.92 -10.48 -11.67
N PHE A 150 -9.09 -10.52 -10.62
CA PHE A 150 -7.89 -11.36 -10.57
C PHE A 150 -8.15 -12.83 -10.22
N SER A 151 -9.31 -13.18 -9.66
CA SER A 151 -9.68 -14.58 -9.35
C SER A 151 -10.33 -15.32 -10.52
N CYS A 152 -10.67 -14.65 -11.61
CA CYS A 152 -11.09 -15.38 -12.81
C CYS A 152 -9.84 -16.00 -13.45
N ASP A 153 -9.82 -17.32 -13.68
CA ASP A 153 -8.82 -18.11 -14.47
C ASP A 153 -8.55 -17.57 -15.89
N SER A 154 -9.19 -16.47 -16.23
CA SER A 154 -8.97 -15.71 -17.41
C SER A 154 -7.51 -15.22 -17.39
N LYS A 155 -6.69 -15.79 -18.27
CA LYS A 155 -5.35 -15.33 -18.72
C LYS A 155 -5.29 -13.84 -19.15
N TYR A 156 -6.35 -13.08 -18.93
CA TYR A 156 -6.56 -11.73 -19.42
C TYR A 156 -5.82 -10.68 -18.61
N ILE A 157 -5.25 -11.03 -17.45
CA ILE A 157 -4.68 -10.05 -16.52
C ILE A 157 -3.35 -10.53 -15.94
N GLU A 158 -2.42 -10.96 -16.79
CA GLU A 158 -0.99 -10.88 -16.46
C GLU A 158 -0.52 -9.44 -16.69
N CYS A 159 -0.98 -8.52 -15.84
CA CYS A 159 -0.43 -7.18 -15.79
C CYS A 159 0.36 -7.06 -14.49
N VAL A 160 1.64 -7.39 -14.57
CA VAL A 160 2.63 -7.15 -13.52
C VAL A 160 2.86 -5.64 -13.47
N LEU A 161 2.03 -4.94 -12.70
CA LEU A 161 2.29 -3.57 -12.26
C LEU A 161 2.61 -3.62 -10.77
N VAL A 162 3.83 -4.07 -10.49
CA VAL A 162 4.51 -3.92 -9.21
C VAL A 162 5.68 -3.01 -9.53
N LEU A 163 5.48 -1.71 -9.31
CA LEU A 163 6.26 -0.65 -9.95
C LEU A 163 7.35 -0.11 -9.02
N ALA A 164 8.56 -0.07 -9.60
CA ALA A 164 9.74 0.76 -9.35
C ALA A 164 10.32 0.92 -7.93
N HIS A 165 9.53 0.79 -6.87
CA HIS A 165 9.96 0.96 -5.48
C HIS A 165 9.58 -0.22 -4.58
N SER A 166 8.86 -1.20 -5.12
CA SER A 166 8.39 -2.34 -4.34
C SER A 166 9.53 -3.19 -3.80
N GLU A 167 10.61 -3.30 -4.56
CA GLU A 167 11.78 -4.09 -4.18
C GLU A 167 12.54 -3.40 -3.06
N GLU A 168 12.81 -2.09 -3.23
CA GLU A 168 13.44 -1.22 -2.25
C GLU A 168 12.64 -1.19 -0.94
N ILE A 169 11.30 -1.09 -1.02
CA ILE A 169 10.45 -1.15 0.17
C ILE A 169 10.49 -2.53 0.84
N LEU A 170 10.56 -3.62 0.08
CA LEU A 170 10.64 -4.97 0.67
C LEU A 170 11.99 -5.20 1.36
N ILE A 171 13.08 -4.75 0.73
CA ILE A 171 14.45 -4.88 1.24
C ILE A 171 14.64 -4.00 2.48
N GLU A 172 14.36 -2.70 2.38
CA GLU A 172 14.66 -1.72 3.44
C GLU A 172 13.92 -1.99 4.74
N PHE A 173 12.68 -2.44 4.61
CA PHE A 173 11.91 -2.70 5.81
C PHE A 173 12.24 -4.05 6.45
N ASN A 174 13.05 -4.90 5.79
CA ASN A 174 13.36 -6.27 6.19
C ASN A 174 12.13 -6.92 6.83
N LEU A 175 10.97 -6.76 6.17
CA LEU A 175 9.71 -6.92 6.88
C LEU A 175 9.57 -8.37 7.29
N VAL A 176 9.77 -8.63 8.58
CA VAL A 176 9.40 -9.89 9.22
C VAL A 176 7.89 -10.18 9.02
N ARG A 177 7.11 -9.17 8.61
CA ARG A 177 5.66 -9.25 8.37
C ARG A 177 5.30 -8.92 6.93
N ALA A 178 4.42 -9.70 6.32
CA ALA A 178 3.98 -9.44 4.94
C ALA A 178 3.46 -8.00 4.76
N PRO A 179 3.70 -7.33 3.61
CA PRO A 179 3.24 -5.96 3.33
C PRO A 179 1.75 -5.74 3.59
N LYS A 180 0.95 -6.80 3.41
CA LYS A 180 -0.49 -6.79 3.69
C LYS A 180 -0.81 -6.41 5.15
N SER A 181 0.05 -6.73 6.10
CA SER A 181 -0.12 -6.38 7.52
C SER A 181 -0.09 -4.87 7.76
N PHE A 182 0.35 -4.09 6.78
CA PHE A 182 0.44 -2.63 6.83
C PHE A 182 -0.58 -1.94 5.92
N SER A 183 -1.55 -2.68 5.36
CA SER A 183 -2.53 -2.09 4.46
C SER A 183 -3.51 -1.17 5.20
N GLU A 184 -3.97 -0.14 4.49
CA GLU A 184 -5.03 0.76 4.96
C GLU A 184 -6.38 0.04 5.13
N GLU A 185 -6.58 -1.13 4.50
CA GLU A 185 -7.84 -1.90 4.55
C GLU A 185 -8.31 -2.13 6.00
N GLY A 186 -7.38 -2.31 6.95
CA GLY A 186 -7.72 -2.45 8.37
C GLY A 186 -8.39 -1.19 8.94
N SER A 187 -7.86 0.00 8.61
CA SER A 187 -8.44 1.28 9.02
C SER A 187 -9.81 1.52 8.36
N GLU A 188 -9.95 1.17 7.08
CA GLU A 188 -11.25 1.25 6.39
C GLU A 188 -12.32 0.35 7.01
N VAL A 189 -11.93 -0.84 7.48
CA VAL A 189 -12.84 -1.73 8.22
C VAL A 189 -13.22 -1.12 9.56
N CYS A 190 -12.28 -0.51 10.28
CA CYS A 190 -12.57 0.24 11.50
C CYS A 190 -13.60 1.35 11.25
N ASN A 191 -13.53 2.07 10.14
CA ASN A 191 -14.54 3.09 9.77
C ASN A 191 -15.95 2.48 9.58
N LYS A 192 -16.05 1.25 9.09
CA LYS A 192 -17.35 0.54 9.00
C LYS A 192 -17.86 0.14 10.37
N LEU A 193 -16.99 -0.32 11.26
CA LEU A 193 -17.35 -0.67 12.64
C LEU A 193 -17.77 0.58 13.43
N LEU A 194 -17.05 1.70 13.27
CA LEU A 194 -17.38 2.98 13.88
C LEU A 194 -18.81 3.39 13.52
N ARG A 195 -19.19 3.36 12.23
CA ARG A 195 -20.58 3.63 11.80
C ARG A 195 -21.56 2.63 12.39
N LYS A 196 -21.26 1.32 12.30
CA LYS A 196 -22.14 0.27 12.83
C LYS A 196 -22.41 0.44 14.32
N TYR A 197 -21.37 0.68 15.12
CA TYR A 197 -21.49 0.87 16.57
C TYR A 197 -22.18 2.18 16.89
N GLY A 198 -21.78 3.26 16.20
CA GLY A 198 -22.38 4.57 16.38
C GLY A 198 -23.88 4.55 16.09
N GLU A 199 -24.32 3.90 15.02
CA GLU A 199 -25.73 3.82 14.62
C GLU A 199 -26.55 2.89 15.53
N ASN A 200 -26.02 1.71 15.86
CA ASN A 200 -26.85 0.63 16.41
C ASN A 200 -26.60 0.29 17.89
N LEU A 201 -25.40 0.55 18.43
CA LEU A 201 -24.98 0.01 19.72
C LEU A 201 -24.56 1.04 20.77
N ALA A 202 -24.25 2.26 20.35
CA ALA A 202 -23.82 3.33 21.22
C ALA A 202 -25.01 4.18 21.70
N SER A 203 -24.89 4.70 22.92
CA SER A 203 -25.89 5.56 23.54
C SER A 203 -26.19 6.77 22.66
N LYS A 204 -27.43 7.24 22.70
CA LYS A 204 -27.91 8.44 21.99
C LYS A 204 -28.25 9.58 22.96
N SER A 205 -27.89 9.43 24.24
CA SER A 205 -28.13 10.45 25.28
C SER A 205 -27.33 11.72 25.02
N SER A 206 -26.06 11.58 24.64
CA SER A 206 -25.17 12.69 24.33
C SER A 206 -24.14 12.26 23.28
N PHE A 207 -23.48 13.24 22.66
CA PHE A 207 -22.36 12.97 21.76
C PHE A 207 -21.18 12.32 22.49
N GLU A 208 -20.91 12.74 23.73
CA GLU A 208 -19.80 12.22 24.54
C GLU A 208 -20.03 10.75 24.91
N ASP A 209 -21.23 10.42 25.42
CA ASP A 209 -21.58 9.02 25.73
C ASP A 209 -21.51 8.14 24.48
N ASN A 210 -21.98 8.67 23.33
CA ASN A 210 -21.90 7.96 22.06
C ASN A 210 -20.45 7.65 21.67
N ALA A 211 -19.56 8.64 21.81
CA ALA A 211 -18.16 8.51 21.46
C ALA A 211 -17.43 7.52 22.41
N ILE A 212 -17.69 7.59 23.71
CA ILE A 212 -17.15 6.66 24.72
C ILE A 212 -17.59 5.23 24.39
N ASP A 213 -18.87 5.01 24.12
CA ASP A 213 -19.39 3.69 23.78
C ASP A 213 -18.76 3.11 22.51
N ILE A 214 -18.62 3.92 21.46
CA ILE A 214 -17.94 3.50 20.22
C ILE A 214 -16.49 3.12 20.54
N PHE A 215 -15.78 3.94 21.29
CA PHE A 215 -14.37 3.72 21.62
C PHE A 215 -14.17 2.44 22.44
N VAL A 216 -14.93 2.24 23.51
CA VAL A 216 -14.85 1.04 24.35
C VAL A 216 -15.11 -0.22 23.53
N ARG A 217 -16.08 -0.18 22.61
CA ARG A 217 -16.36 -1.31 21.72
C ARG A 217 -15.23 -1.58 20.73
N LEU A 218 -14.67 -0.55 20.10
CA LEU A 218 -13.51 -0.69 19.20
C LEU A 218 -12.27 -1.21 19.94
N ALA A 219 -12.02 -0.72 21.16
CA ALA A 219 -10.95 -1.22 22.03
C ALA A 219 -11.15 -2.71 22.34
N SER A 220 -12.36 -3.10 22.72
CA SER A 220 -12.71 -4.51 22.98
C SER A 220 -12.60 -5.40 21.74
N GLU A 221 -12.89 -4.86 20.56
CA GLU A 221 -12.78 -5.57 19.27
C GLU A 221 -11.31 -5.78 18.86
N SER A 222 -10.42 -4.87 19.26
CA SER A 222 -8.99 -4.92 18.96
C SER A 222 -8.14 -5.58 20.05
N ASP A 223 -8.74 -5.91 21.19
CA ASP A 223 -8.07 -6.56 22.31
C ASP A 223 -7.55 -7.95 21.90
N PRO A 224 -6.23 -8.19 21.94
CA PRO A 224 -5.65 -9.46 21.51
C PRO A 224 -6.03 -10.63 22.41
N VAL A 225 -6.25 -10.39 23.71
CA VAL A 225 -6.67 -11.42 24.67
C VAL A 225 -8.11 -11.82 24.40
N LEU A 226 -9.03 -10.87 24.25
CA LEU A 226 -10.41 -11.17 23.90
C LEU A 226 -10.52 -11.85 22.54
N ASN A 227 -9.70 -11.45 21.58
CA ASN A 227 -9.65 -12.07 20.25
C ASN A 227 -9.18 -13.53 20.26
N GLN A 228 -8.37 -13.95 21.25
CA GLN A 228 -8.01 -15.38 21.40
C GLN A 228 -9.19 -16.25 21.82
N PHE A 229 -10.13 -15.69 22.61
CA PHE A 229 -11.32 -16.42 23.07
C PHE A 229 -12.47 -16.40 22.07
N ARG A 230 -12.45 -15.47 21.12
CA ARG A 230 -13.46 -15.43 20.07
C ARG A 230 -13.25 -16.60 19.13
N SER A 231 -14.25 -17.48 19.04
CA SER A 231 -14.32 -18.49 18.00
C SER A 231 -14.43 -17.79 16.65
N SER A 232 -13.29 -17.53 16.01
CA SER A 232 -13.31 -17.10 14.63
C SER A 232 -13.76 -18.30 13.79
N LEU A 233 -14.81 -18.11 13.01
CA LEU A 233 -15.06 -18.99 11.88
C LEU A 233 -13.89 -18.74 10.93
N VAL A 234 -12.82 -19.52 11.12
CA VAL A 234 -11.75 -19.61 10.14
C VAL A 234 -12.38 -20.31 8.95
N CYS A 235 -12.90 -19.52 8.02
CA CYS A 235 -13.14 -20.01 6.68
C CYS A 235 -11.75 -20.41 6.17
N GLU A 236 -11.44 -21.70 6.22
CA GLU A 236 -10.24 -22.24 5.58
C GLU A 236 -10.23 -21.70 4.17
N ARG A 237 -9.27 -20.82 3.87
CA ARG A 237 -9.10 -20.32 2.53
C ARG A 237 -8.89 -21.55 1.66
N LEU A 238 -9.70 -21.70 0.62
CA LEU A 238 -9.35 -22.52 -0.54
C LEU A 238 -7.89 -22.21 -0.84
N ASP A 239 -7.03 -23.22 -0.70
CA ASP A 239 -5.60 -23.09 -0.92
C ASP A 239 -5.40 -22.35 -2.24
N ARG A 240 -4.83 -21.13 -2.15
CA ARG A 240 -4.27 -20.51 -3.34
C ARG A 240 -3.26 -21.51 -3.88
N ASP A 241 -3.35 -21.76 -5.17
CA ASP A 241 -2.64 -22.83 -5.86
C ASP A 241 -1.18 -22.83 -5.37
N LYS A 242 -0.79 -23.88 -4.62
CA LYS A 242 0.53 -23.97 -3.95
C LYS A 242 1.68 -23.59 -4.90
N LYS A 243 1.47 -23.90 -6.18
CA LYS A 243 2.29 -23.53 -7.33
C LYS A 243 2.56 -22.03 -7.48
N GLU A 244 1.58 -21.14 -7.31
CA GLU A 244 1.79 -19.68 -7.40
C GLU A 244 2.67 -19.18 -6.25
N ARG A 245 2.46 -19.69 -5.03
CA ARG A 245 3.28 -19.35 -3.87
C ARG A 245 4.72 -19.80 -4.09
N ASP A 246 4.91 -21.04 -4.54
CA ASP A 246 6.24 -21.60 -4.80
C ASP A 246 6.97 -20.84 -5.92
N LEU A 247 6.26 -20.44 -6.98
CA LEU A 247 6.80 -19.62 -8.06
C LEU A 247 7.24 -18.24 -7.55
N LEU A 248 6.41 -17.58 -6.73
CA LEU A 248 6.74 -16.26 -6.17
C LEU A 248 7.99 -16.33 -5.28
N VAL A 249 8.10 -17.37 -4.44
CA VAL A 249 9.28 -17.60 -3.60
C VAL A 249 10.53 -17.85 -4.44
N GLN A 250 10.43 -18.60 -5.54
CA GLN A 250 11.55 -18.83 -6.46
C GLN A 250 12.02 -17.53 -7.13
N VAL A 251 11.09 -16.71 -7.64
CA VAL A 251 11.41 -15.41 -8.27
C VAL A 251 12.07 -14.46 -7.26
N ILE A 252 11.55 -14.40 -6.03
CA ILE A 252 12.13 -13.57 -4.97
C ILE A 252 13.56 -14.04 -4.65
N LYS A 253 13.79 -15.34 -4.49
CA LYS A 253 15.14 -15.88 -4.22
C LYS A 253 16.14 -15.54 -5.31
N GLN A 254 15.78 -15.79 -6.57
CA GLN A 254 16.64 -15.48 -7.72
C GLN A 254 17.02 -13.99 -7.78
N ARG A 255 16.12 -13.09 -7.36
CA ARG A 255 16.37 -11.65 -7.37
C ARG A 255 17.21 -11.18 -6.19
N VAL A 256 16.98 -11.73 -4.99
CA VAL A 256 17.82 -11.47 -3.82
C VAL A 256 19.28 -11.85 -4.10
N ASP A 257 19.50 -13.00 -4.74
CA ASP A 257 20.86 -13.45 -5.09
C ASP A 257 21.55 -12.46 -6.05
N VAL A 258 20.83 -11.96 -7.07
CA VAL A 258 21.34 -10.94 -8.01
C VAL A 258 21.63 -9.61 -7.31
N PHE A 259 20.74 -9.16 -6.43
CA PHE A 259 20.94 -7.91 -5.70
C PHE A 259 22.14 -7.99 -4.75
N GLU A 260 22.35 -9.13 -4.08
CA GLU A 260 23.55 -9.35 -3.25
C GLU A 260 24.84 -9.36 -4.06
N GLU A 261 24.82 -9.88 -5.29
CA GLU A 261 25.96 -9.82 -6.23
C GLU A 261 26.24 -8.38 -6.68
N GLU A 262 25.22 -7.64 -7.11
CA GLU A 262 25.35 -6.24 -7.53
C GLU A 262 25.87 -5.34 -6.37
N GLN A 263 25.39 -5.56 -5.13
CA GLN A 263 25.88 -4.87 -3.94
C GLN A 263 27.35 -5.19 -3.66
N ARG A 264 27.78 -6.45 -3.83
CA ARG A 264 29.20 -6.82 -3.66
C ARG A 264 30.07 -6.17 -4.72
N GLU A 265 29.66 -6.16 -5.98
CA GLU A 265 30.40 -5.49 -7.06
C GLU A 265 30.51 -3.98 -6.81
N PHE A 266 29.42 -3.33 -6.38
CA PHE A 266 29.42 -1.91 -6.02
C PHE A 266 30.31 -1.59 -4.82
N THR A 267 30.40 -2.50 -3.85
CA THR A 267 31.28 -2.32 -2.67
C THR A 267 32.75 -2.47 -3.07
N VAL A 268 33.07 -3.40 -3.98
CA VAL A 268 34.44 -3.62 -4.47
C VAL A 268 34.91 -2.44 -5.33
N SER A 269 34.09 -1.93 -6.25
CA SER A 269 34.48 -0.80 -7.10
C SER A 269 34.72 0.50 -6.32
N ASN A 270 33.93 0.77 -5.28
CA ASN A 270 34.17 1.94 -4.42
C ASN A 270 35.40 1.79 -3.50
N LEU A 271 35.80 0.56 -3.14
CA LEU A 271 37.03 0.35 -2.37
C LEU A 271 38.29 0.64 -3.20
N ASP A 272 38.26 0.38 -4.50
CA ASP A 272 39.37 0.70 -5.41
C ASP A 272 39.51 2.21 -5.62
N ASP A 273 38.40 2.95 -5.68
CA ASP A 273 38.42 4.42 -5.78
C ASP A 273 38.90 5.10 -4.47
N ILE A 274 38.60 4.53 -3.30
CA ILE A 274 39.09 5.04 -2.00
C ILE A 274 40.60 4.82 -1.86
N ASN A 275 41.14 3.70 -2.37
CA ASN A 275 42.58 3.42 -2.34
C ASN A 275 43.39 4.23 -3.38
N THR A 276 42.72 4.92 -4.30
CA THR A 276 43.35 5.77 -5.32
C THR A 276 43.32 7.26 -4.96
N ILE A 277 42.86 7.62 -3.76
CA ILE A 277 43.03 8.98 -3.21
C ILE A 277 44.50 9.16 -2.86
N HIS A 278 45.25 9.68 -3.84
CA HIS A 278 46.62 10.10 -3.68
C HIS A 278 46.75 11.06 -2.50
N ILE A 279 47.57 10.66 -1.54
CA ILE A 279 48.22 11.58 -0.62
C ILE A 279 49.12 12.49 -1.48
N THR A 280 48.65 13.71 -1.71
CA THR A 280 49.45 14.85 -2.18
C THR A 280 49.24 16.01 -1.22
#